data_AF-Q8BQH1-F1
#
_entry.id   AF-Q8BQH1-F1
#
_cell.length_a   1.000
_cell.length_b   1.000
_cell.length_c   1.000
_cell.angle_alpha   90.00
_cell.angle_beta   90.00
_cell.angle_gamma   90.00
#
_symmetry.space_group_name_H-M   'P 1'
#
loop_
_entity.id
_entity.type
_entity.pdbx_description
1 polymer ?
#
loop_
_entity_poly.entity_id
_entity_poly.type
_entity_poly.pdbx_seq_one_letter_code
_entity_poly.pdbx_strand_id
1 'polypeptide(L)'
;RLDPQLQLHCSDEIANLCAEEAAAQEQTGQVEECLKVNLLKIKTELCKKEVLNMLKESKADIFVDPVLHTACALDIKHHCAAITPGRGRQMSCLMEALEDKRVRLQPECKKRLNDRIEMWSYAAKVAPADGFSDLAMQVMTSPSKNYILSVISGSICILFLIGLMCGRITKRVTRELKDR
;
A
#
# COMPACT_ATOMS: atom_id res chain seq x y z
N ARG A 1 -7.21 18.57 2.87
CA ARG A 1 -5.87 19.00 3.34
C ARG A 1 -4.88 17.98 2.81
N LEU A 2 -3.77 18.42 2.21
CA LEU A 2 -2.75 17.52 1.64
C LEU A 2 -2.16 16.66 2.77
N ASP A 3 -1.72 15.45 2.46
CA ASP A 3 -1.04 14.60 3.45
C ASP A 3 0.17 15.37 4.05
N PRO A 4 0.28 15.49 5.38
CA PRO A 4 1.38 16.23 6.02
C PRO A 4 2.78 15.71 5.66
N GLN A 5 2.95 14.40 5.45
CA GLN A 5 4.23 13.82 5.02
C GLN A 5 4.54 14.22 3.59
N LEU A 6 3.54 14.21 2.71
CA LEU A 6 3.72 14.64 1.32
C LEU A 6 4.12 16.11 1.24
N GLN A 7 3.46 16.99 2.01
CA GLN A 7 3.82 18.40 2.05
C GLN A 7 5.24 18.61 2.58
N LEU A 8 5.66 17.85 3.59
CA LEU A 8 6.99 17.95 4.17
C LEU A 8 8.09 17.51 3.19
N HIS A 9 7.91 16.36 2.53
CA HIS A 9 8.96 15.74 1.72
C HIS A 9 8.96 16.14 0.25
N CYS A 10 7.84 16.67 -0.28
CA CYS A 10 7.67 17.05 -1.69
C CYS A 10 7.53 18.55 -1.93
N SER A 11 7.86 19.42 -0.95
CA SER A 11 7.69 20.88 -1.10
C SER A 11 8.36 21.44 -2.37
N ASP A 12 9.60 21.02 -2.64
CA ASP A 12 10.36 21.51 -3.80
C ASP A 12 9.81 20.97 -5.12
N GLU A 13 9.42 19.70 -5.16
CA GLU A 13 8.78 19.06 -6.32
C GLU A 13 7.44 19.69 -6.64
N ILE A 14 6.62 19.98 -5.63
CA ILE A 14 5.34 20.65 -5.81
C ILE A 14 5.56 22.03 -6.44
N ALA A 15 6.54 22.80 -5.94
CA ALA A 15 6.84 24.12 -6.47
C ALA A 15 7.42 24.11 -7.91
N ASN A 16 8.16 23.06 -8.27
CA ASN A 16 8.85 23.00 -9.57
C ASN A 16 8.08 22.23 -10.66
N LEU A 17 7.30 21.22 -10.29
CA LEU A 17 6.61 20.31 -11.21
C LEU A 17 5.09 20.52 -11.24
N CYS A 18 4.50 20.99 -10.14
CA CYS A 18 3.05 21.03 -9.93
C CYS A 18 2.57 22.42 -9.45
N ALA A 19 3.25 23.49 -9.88
CA ALA A 19 3.00 24.85 -9.40
C ALA A 19 1.59 25.35 -9.78
N GLU A 20 1.10 24.94 -10.95
CA GLU A 20 -0.22 25.32 -11.46
C GLU A 20 -1.33 24.65 -10.63
N GLU A 21 -1.19 23.35 -10.37
CA GLU A 21 -2.10 22.56 -9.55
C GLU A 21 -2.05 22.98 -8.08
N ALA A 22 -0.90 23.45 -7.59
CA ALA A 22 -0.76 24.00 -6.25
C ALA A 22 -1.37 25.41 -6.11
N ALA A 23 -1.39 26.20 -7.19
CA ALA A 23 -2.02 27.52 -7.23
C ALA A 23 -3.55 27.44 -7.40
N ALA A 24 -4.05 26.34 -7.96
CA ALA A 24 -5.48 26.07 -8.03
C ALA A 24 -6.05 25.92 -6.60
N GLN A 25 -6.94 26.84 -6.24
CA GLN A 25 -7.47 27.02 -4.87
C GLN A 25 -8.27 25.80 -4.34
N GLU A 26 -8.59 24.84 -5.22
CA GLU A 26 -9.36 23.64 -4.93
C GLU A 26 -8.79 22.45 -5.69
N GLN A 27 -7.93 21.66 -5.04
CA GLN A 27 -8.01 20.19 -4.91
C GLN A 27 -6.65 19.58 -4.55
N THR A 28 -6.54 19.09 -3.32
CA THR A 28 -5.39 18.27 -2.86
C THR A 28 -5.13 17.08 -3.79
N GLY A 29 -6.19 16.53 -4.39
CA GLY A 29 -6.10 15.45 -5.36
C GLY A 29 -5.41 15.84 -6.68
N GLN A 30 -5.39 17.11 -7.08
CA GLN A 30 -4.72 17.53 -8.32
C GLN A 30 -3.20 17.58 -8.16
N VAL A 31 -2.72 18.07 -7.02
CA VAL A 31 -1.28 18.04 -6.69
C VAL A 31 -0.79 16.60 -6.57
N GLU A 32 -1.55 15.74 -5.89
CA GLU A 32 -1.25 14.30 -5.81
C GLU A 32 -1.25 13.64 -7.19
N GLU A 33 -2.20 13.98 -8.06
CA GLU A 33 -2.23 13.46 -9.43
C GLU A 33 -1.02 13.92 -10.24
N CYS A 34 -0.65 15.20 -10.15
CA CYS A 34 0.52 15.74 -10.83
C CYS A 34 1.80 15.04 -10.38
N LEU A 35 1.97 14.79 -9.07
CA LEU A 35 3.11 14.07 -8.53
C LEU A 35 3.17 12.61 -9.01
N LYS A 36 2.03 11.91 -9.06
CA LYS A 36 1.95 10.53 -9.60
C LYS A 36 2.39 10.49 -11.07
N VAL A 37 1.90 11.42 -11.89
CA VAL A 37 2.22 11.49 -13.33
C VAL A 37 3.69 11.88 -13.56
N ASN A 38 4.27 12.72 -12.70
CA ASN A 38 5.65 13.15 -12.78
C ASN A 38 6.61 12.30 -11.93
N LEU A 39 6.20 11.12 -11.45
CA LEU A 39 6.99 10.26 -10.56
C LEU A 39 8.43 10.04 -11.04
N LEU A 40 8.64 9.84 -12.34
CA LEU A 40 9.96 9.61 -12.93
C LEU A 40 10.83 10.88 -13.00
N LYS A 41 10.23 12.07 -12.89
CA LYS A 41 10.92 13.37 -12.90
C LYS A 41 11.25 13.88 -11.50
N ILE A 42 10.68 13.25 -10.45
CA ILE A 42 10.97 13.57 -9.06
C ILE A 42 12.45 13.24 -8.78
N LYS A 43 13.18 14.24 -8.29
CA LYS A 43 14.61 14.13 -7.98
C LYS A 43 14.85 13.76 -6.52
N THR A 44 14.01 14.24 -5.60
CA THR A 44 14.15 13.95 -4.18
C THR A 44 13.68 12.54 -3.87
N GLU A 45 14.58 11.68 -3.40
CA GLU A 45 14.26 10.28 -3.08
C GLU A 45 13.21 10.14 -1.97
N LEU A 46 13.17 11.08 -1.01
CA LEU A 46 12.12 11.11 0.02
C LEU A 46 10.75 11.40 -0.59
N CYS A 47 10.63 12.42 -1.43
CA CYS A 47 9.38 12.69 -2.15
C CYS A 47 8.96 11.51 -3.02
N LYS A 48 9.92 10.93 -3.76
CA LYS A 48 9.67 9.76 -4.60
C LYS A 48 9.14 8.58 -3.80
N LYS A 49 9.71 8.32 -2.62
CA LYS A 49 9.23 7.29 -1.70
C LYS A 49 7.79 7.55 -1.24
N GLU A 50 7.46 8.78 -0.88
CA GLU A 50 6.09 9.13 -0.47
C GLU A 50 5.08 8.96 -1.61
N VAL A 51 5.41 9.39 -2.84
CA VAL A 51 4.56 9.17 -4.02
C VAL A 51 4.41 7.68 -4.33
N LEU A 52 5.47 6.88 -4.16
CA LEU A 52 5.39 5.43 -4.31
C LEU A 52 4.53 4.77 -3.24
N ASN A 53 4.58 5.24 -1.99
CA ASN A 53 3.70 4.76 -0.91
C ASN A 53 2.23 5.10 -1.22
N MET A 54 1.96 6.33 -1.65
CA MET A 54 0.64 6.75 -2.09
C MET A 54 0.12 5.88 -3.25
N LEU A 55 0.98 5.55 -4.22
CA LEU A 55 0.62 4.63 -5.30
C LEU A 55 0.26 3.24 -4.75
N LYS A 56 1.02 2.69 -3.81
CA LYS A 56 0.69 1.40 -3.18
C LYS A 56 -0.67 1.44 -2.47
N GLU A 57 -0.92 2.50 -1.70
CA GLU A 57 -2.17 2.67 -0.95
C GLU A 57 -3.37 2.86 -1.87
N SER A 58 -3.20 3.59 -2.98
CA SER A 58 -4.26 3.82 -3.97
C SER A 58 -4.79 2.55 -4.64
N LYS A 59 -4.02 1.46 -4.62
CA LYS A 59 -4.48 0.15 -5.10
C LYS A 59 -5.48 -0.53 -4.14
N ALA A 60 -5.45 -0.17 -2.86
CA ALA A 60 -6.20 -0.87 -1.82
C ALA A 60 -7.72 -0.68 -1.95
N ASP A 61 -8.17 0.49 -2.41
CA ASP A 61 -9.58 0.76 -2.67
C ASP A 61 -9.75 1.90 -3.68
N ILE A 62 -10.84 1.86 -4.44
CA ILE A 62 -11.16 2.87 -5.44
C ILE A 62 -11.38 4.25 -4.80
N PHE A 63 -11.91 4.30 -3.57
CA PHE A 63 -12.13 5.55 -2.84
C PHE A 63 -10.84 6.24 -2.37
N VAL A 64 -9.71 5.52 -2.35
CA VAL A 64 -8.40 6.09 -2.00
C VAL A 64 -7.86 6.96 -3.14
N ASP A 65 -8.34 6.77 -4.37
CA ASP A 65 -7.99 7.58 -5.53
C ASP A 65 -9.23 8.30 -6.09
N PRO A 66 -9.56 9.52 -5.58
CA PRO A 66 -10.75 10.25 -6.00
C PRO A 66 -10.79 10.55 -7.50
N VAL A 67 -9.64 10.73 -8.13
CA VAL A 67 -9.52 11.00 -9.57
C VAL A 67 -9.94 9.76 -10.36
N LEU A 68 -9.40 8.59 -10.01
CA LEU A 68 -9.78 7.32 -10.62
C LEU A 68 -11.24 6.94 -10.31
N HIS A 69 -11.69 7.14 -9.07
CA HIS A 69 -13.08 6.89 -8.69
C HIS A 69 -14.05 7.74 -9.52
N THR A 70 -13.76 9.02 -9.70
CA THR A 70 -14.60 9.92 -10.51
C THR A 70 -14.62 9.49 -11.98
N ALA A 71 -13.46 9.12 -12.54
CA ALA A 71 -13.37 8.61 -13.91
C ALA A 71 -14.15 7.31 -14.11
N CYS A 72 -14.22 6.44 -13.10
CA CYS A 72 -14.87 5.14 -13.15
C CYS A 72 -16.27 5.10 -12.50
N ALA A 73 -16.82 6.22 -12.02
CA ALA A 73 -18.06 6.24 -11.25
C ALA A 73 -19.24 5.62 -12.00
N LEU A 74 -19.35 5.88 -13.31
CA LEU A 74 -20.38 5.30 -14.15
C LEU A 74 -20.17 3.79 -14.35
N ASP A 75 -18.94 3.35 -14.62
CA ASP A 75 -18.62 1.93 -14.78
C ASP A 75 -18.86 1.13 -13.49
N ILE A 76 -18.55 1.70 -12.33
CA ILE A 76 -18.86 1.09 -11.02
C ILE A 76 -20.37 0.87 -10.90
N LYS A 77 -21.19 1.86 -11.30
CA LYS A 77 -22.65 1.76 -11.25
C LYS A 77 -23.21 0.73 -12.23
N HIS A 78 -22.61 0.56 -13.40
CA HIS A 78 -23.13 -0.35 -14.44
C HIS A 78 -22.63 -1.79 -14.27
N HIS A 79 -21.36 -1.96 -13.90
CA HIS A 79 -20.67 -3.25 -13.88
C HIS A 79 -20.43 -3.79 -12.47
N CYS A 80 -20.25 -2.91 -11.48
CA CYS A 80 -19.90 -3.27 -10.10
C CYS A 80 -20.98 -2.88 -9.08
N ALA A 81 -22.22 -2.60 -9.51
CA ALA A 81 -23.28 -2.10 -8.64
C ALA A 81 -23.66 -3.05 -7.50
N ALA A 82 -23.56 -4.37 -7.73
CA ALA A 82 -23.83 -5.39 -6.72
C ALA A 82 -22.68 -5.57 -5.72
N ILE A 83 -21.52 -4.94 -5.96
CA ILE A 83 -20.33 -5.09 -5.13
C ILE A 83 -20.34 -4.03 -4.03
N THR A 84 -20.38 -4.48 -2.78
CA THR A 84 -20.32 -3.63 -1.61
C THR A 84 -19.01 -2.82 -1.58
N PRO A 85 -19.03 -1.50 -1.36
CA PRO A 85 -17.83 -0.66 -1.29
C PRO A 85 -16.93 -1.06 -0.12
N GLY A 86 -15.63 -0.75 -0.23
CA GLY A 86 -14.64 -1.08 0.79
C GLY A 86 -13.86 -2.39 0.51
N ARG A 87 -12.69 -2.49 1.16
CA ARG A 87 -11.76 -3.63 1.08
C ARG A 87 -11.29 -3.95 -0.35
N GLY A 88 -11.28 -2.96 -1.24
CA GLY A 88 -10.80 -3.12 -2.61
C GLY A 88 -11.71 -3.93 -3.52
N ARG A 89 -12.91 -4.33 -3.09
CA ARG A 89 -13.78 -5.20 -3.90
C ARG A 89 -14.20 -4.54 -5.22
N GLN A 90 -14.55 -3.26 -5.17
CA GLN A 90 -14.91 -2.50 -6.37
C GLN A 90 -13.69 -2.27 -7.28
N MET A 91 -12.50 -2.10 -6.70
CA MET A 91 -11.25 -2.03 -7.46
C MET A 91 -11.00 -3.34 -8.22
N SER A 92 -11.11 -4.49 -7.55
CA SER A 92 -10.95 -5.81 -8.18
C SER A 92 -11.96 -6.04 -9.29
N CYS A 93 -13.23 -5.66 -9.07
CA CYS A 93 -14.27 -5.74 -10.09
C CYS A 93 -13.93 -4.91 -11.34
N LEU A 94 -13.41 -3.69 -11.18
CA LEU A 94 -12.99 -2.85 -12.31
C LEU A 94 -11.79 -3.46 -13.06
N MET A 95 -10.81 -4.03 -12.34
CA MET A 95 -9.68 -4.72 -12.96
C MET A 95 -10.13 -5.94 -13.77
N GLU A 96 -11.05 -6.75 -13.24
CA GLU A 96 -11.61 -7.90 -13.94
C GLU A 96 -12.43 -7.46 -15.17
N ALA A 97 -13.25 -6.42 -15.03
CA ALA A 97 -14.02 -5.82 -16.11
C ALA A 97 -13.14 -5.23 -17.22
N LEU A 98 -11.92 -4.79 -16.90
CA LEU A 98 -10.94 -4.31 -17.87
C LEU A 98 -10.35 -5.45 -18.71
N GLU A 99 -10.16 -6.63 -18.11
CA GLU A 99 -9.64 -7.83 -18.77
C GLU A 99 -10.70 -8.58 -19.57
N ASP A 100 -11.97 -8.49 -19.17
CA ASP A 100 -13.09 -9.12 -19.89
C ASP A 100 -13.41 -8.39 -21.20
N LYS A 101 -13.20 -9.07 -22.34
CA LYS A 101 -13.53 -8.58 -23.68
C LYS A 101 -15.02 -8.31 -23.91
N ARG A 102 -15.90 -8.87 -23.08
CA ARG A 102 -17.36 -8.70 -23.18
C ARG A 102 -17.82 -7.40 -22.52
N VAL A 103 -17.05 -6.90 -21.56
CA VAL A 103 -17.33 -5.67 -20.84
C VAL A 103 -16.64 -4.51 -21.55
N ARG A 104 -17.32 -3.38 -21.65
CA ARG A 104 -16.79 -2.18 -22.30
C ARG A 104 -16.91 -1.00 -21.35
N LEU A 105 -15.83 -0.81 -20.59
CA LEU A 105 -15.66 0.35 -19.72
C LEU A 105 -15.65 1.65 -20.53
N GLN A 106 -15.99 2.76 -19.86
CA GLN A 106 -15.88 4.08 -20.47
C GLN A 106 -14.42 4.37 -20.85
N PRO A 107 -14.18 5.12 -21.95
CA PRO A 107 -12.83 5.41 -22.43
C PRO A 107 -11.95 6.07 -21.36
N GLU A 108 -12.51 6.98 -20.57
CA GLU A 108 -11.77 7.69 -19.52
C GLU A 108 -11.41 6.76 -18.35
N CYS A 109 -12.37 5.98 -17.84
CA CYS A 109 -12.09 4.96 -16.82
C CYS A 109 -11.05 3.95 -17.30
N LYS A 110 -11.22 3.42 -18.51
CA LYS A 110 -10.29 2.45 -19.10
C LYS A 110 -8.87 3.00 -19.18
N LYS A 111 -8.71 4.24 -19.64
CA LYS A 111 -7.41 4.90 -19.74
C LYS A 111 -6.78 5.06 -18.36
N ARG A 112 -7.49 5.73 -17.44
CA ARG A 112 -7.00 6.01 -16.08
C ARG A 112 -6.68 4.73 -15.31
N LEU A 113 -7.50 3.70 -15.44
CA LEU A 113 -7.27 2.41 -14.78
C LEU A 113 -6.03 1.69 -15.31
N ASN A 114 -5.80 1.71 -16.63
CA ASN A 114 -4.55 1.17 -17.21
C ASN A 114 -3.33 1.96 -16.71
N ASP A 115 -3.38 3.29 -16.73
CA ASP A 115 -2.28 4.14 -16.23
C ASP A 115 -1.94 3.79 -14.77
N ARG A 116 -2.96 3.54 -13.94
CA ARG A 116 -2.81 3.13 -12.54
C ARG A 116 -2.23 1.73 -12.39
N ILE A 117 -2.67 0.76 -13.20
CA ILE A 117 -2.10 -0.59 -13.22
C ILE A 117 -0.60 -0.55 -13.54
N GLU A 118 -0.21 0.24 -14.54
CA GLU A 118 1.19 0.43 -14.89
C GLU A 118 1.99 1.05 -13.73
N MET A 119 1.48 2.13 -13.13
CA MET A 119 2.13 2.79 -12.00
C MET A 119 2.26 1.87 -10.77
N TRP A 120 1.22 1.08 -10.44
CA TRP A 120 1.30 0.09 -9.37
C TRP A 120 2.32 -0.99 -9.67
N SER A 121 2.40 -1.44 -10.93
CA SER A 121 3.40 -2.43 -11.34
C SER A 121 4.83 -1.89 -11.21
N TYR A 122 5.03 -0.61 -11.53
CA TYR A 122 6.29 0.08 -11.33
C TYR A 122 6.60 0.18 -9.84
N ALA A 123 5.66 0.68 -9.03
CA ALA A 123 5.84 0.84 -7.59
C ALA A 123 6.17 -0.47 -6.88
N ALA A 124 5.54 -1.58 -7.27
CA ALA A 124 5.84 -2.91 -6.75
C ALA A 124 7.27 -3.37 -7.10
N LYS A 125 7.81 -2.99 -8.26
CA LYS A 125 9.18 -3.32 -8.69
C LYS A 125 10.23 -2.48 -7.98
N VAL A 126 10.00 -1.17 -7.85
CA VAL A 126 11.00 -0.23 -7.30
C VAL A 126 10.96 -0.11 -5.78
N ALA A 127 9.81 -0.36 -5.18
CA ALA A 127 9.61 -0.34 -3.74
C ALA A 127 8.81 -1.59 -3.37
N PRO A 128 9.40 -2.79 -3.36
CA PRO A 128 8.69 -3.99 -2.93
C PRO A 128 8.13 -3.79 -1.52
N ALA A 129 6.91 -4.27 -1.27
CA ALA A 129 6.44 -4.41 0.10
C ALA A 129 7.26 -5.52 0.78
N ASP A 130 7.59 -5.29 2.05
CA ASP A 130 8.05 -6.31 2.99
C ASP A 130 9.53 -6.72 2.93
N GLY A 131 10.41 -5.74 3.15
CA GLY A 131 11.68 -6.02 3.81
C GLY A 131 11.52 -6.04 5.34
N PHE A 132 12.06 -7.05 6.03
CA PHE A 132 12.21 -7.01 7.49
C PHE A 132 12.92 -5.73 7.96
N SER A 133 13.78 -5.14 7.11
CA SER A 133 14.47 -3.88 7.34
C SER A 133 13.55 -2.67 7.46
N ASP A 134 12.52 -2.55 6.61
CA ASP A 134 11.59 -1.41 6.66
C ASP A 134 10.66 -1.52 7.88
N LEU A 135 10.21 -2.74 8.20
CA LEU A 135 9.48 -3.02 9.42
C LEU A 135 10.33 -2.70 10.66
N ALA A 136 11.60 -3.12 10.66
CA ALA A 136 12.53 -2.83 11.74
C ALA A 136 12.76 -1.32 11.88
N MET A 137 12.92 -0.60 10.77
CA MET A 137 13.05 0.86 10.80
C MET A 137 11.81 1.53 11.37
N GLN A 138 10.61 1.14 10.93
CA GLN A 138 9.34 1.68 11.43
C GLN A 138 9.12 1.37 12.93
N VAL A 139 9.48 0.17 13.38
CA VAL A 139 9.45 -0.21 14.80
C VAL A 139 10.46 0.60 15.61
N MET A 140 11.65 0.85 15.07
CA MET A 140 12.72 1.59 15.75
C MET A 140 12.50 3.11 15.78
N THR A 141 11.79 3.67 14.80
CA THR A 141 11.43 5.09 14.76
C THR A 141 10.16 5.41 15.54
N SER A 142 9.37 4.39 15.92
CA SER A 142 8.19 4.55 16.76
C SER A 142 8.53 5.09 18.16
N PRO A 143 7.72 6.01 18.73
CA PRO A 143 7.89 6.48 20.11
C PRO A 143 7.78 5.35 21.15
N SER A 144 7.10 4.25 20.80
CA SER A 144 6.90 3.08 21.67
C SER A 144 7.89 1.94 21.41
N LYS A 145 9.00 2.19 20.71
CA LYS A 145 9.99 1.16 20.31
C LYS A 145 10.42 0.22 21.45
N ASN A 146 10.63 0.74 22.66
CA ASN A 146 11.08 -0.07 23.81
C ASN A 146 10.01 -1.10 24.22
N TYR A 147 8.73 -0.72 24.17
CA TYR A 147 7.61 -1.61 24.46
C TYR A 147 7.51 -2.72 23.41
N ILE A 148 7.55 -2.34 22.12
CA ILE A 148 7.45 -3.28 21.00
C ILE A 148 8.61 -4.31 21.06
N LEU A 149 9.85 -3.85 21.29
CA LEU A 149 11.01 -4.72 21.44
C LEU A 149 10.90 -5.66 22.65
N SER A 150 10.38 -5.17 23.78
CA SER A 150 10.16 -5.99 24.97
C SER A 150 9.15 -7.11 24.72
N VAL A 151 8.03 -6.81 24.05
CA VAL A 151 6.99 -7.80 23.69
C VAL A 151 7.53 -8.86 22.73
N ILE A 152 8.29 -8.44 21.70
CA ILE A 152 8.90 -9.36 20.74
C ILE A 152 9.89 -10.29 21.45
N SER A 153 10.79 -9.73 22.26
CA SER A 153 11.77 -10.50 23.04
C SER A 153 11.09 -11.50 23.98
N GLY A 154 10.06 -11.06 24.72
CA GLY A 154 9.30 -11.93 25.60
C GLY A 154 8.60 -13.08 24.86
N SER A 155 8.03 -12.81 23.69
CA SER A 155 7.38 -13.82 22.85
C SER A 155 8.37 -14.89 22.37
N ILE A 156 9.57 -14.47 21.94
CA ILE A 156 10.64 -15.38 21.52
C ILE A 156 11.11 -16.24 22.71
N CYS A 157 11.28 -15.64 23.89
CA CYS A 157 11.65 -16.38 25.10
C CYS A 157 10.58 -17.43 25.47
N ILE A 158 9.29 -17.09 25.41
CA ILE A 158 8.20 -18.02 25.70
C ILE A 158 8.21 -19.19 24.71
N LEU A 159 8.35 -18.92 23.41
CA LEU A 159 8.44 -19.97 22.39
C LEU A 159 9.65 -20.90 22.61
N PHE A 160 10.80 -20.33 22.98
CA PHE A 160 11.99 -21.12 23.29
C PHE A 160 11.79 -22.00 24.53
N LEU A 161 11.20 -21.46 25.59
CA LEU A 161 10.89 -22.22 26.81
C LEU A 161 9.90 -23.36 26.53
N ILE A 162 8.84 -23.10 25.76
CA ILE A 162 7.88 -24.13 25.34
C ILE A 162 8.59 -25.22 24.51
N GLY A 163 9.42 -24.83 23.54
CA GLY A 163 10.20 -25.76 22.73
C GLY A 163 11.13 -26.65 23.57
N LEU A 164 11.82 -26.09 24.56
CA LEU A 164 12.66 -26.86 25.49
C LEU A 164 11.86 -27.83 26.36
N MET A 165 10.68 -27.42 26.84
CA MET A 165 9.82 -28.26 27.66
C MET A 165 9.19 -29.39 26.84
N CYS A 166 8.66 -29.11 25.65
CA CYS A 166 8.11 -30.12 24.74
C CYS A 166 9.20 -31.09 24.23
N GLY A 167 10.41 -30.60 23.95
CA GLY A 167 11.55 -31.45 23.58
C GLY A 167 11.99 -32.40 24.70
N ARG A 168 11.99 -31.93 25.96
CA ARG A 168 12.30 -32.77 27.12
C ARG A 168 11.23 -33.82 27.43
N ILE A 169 9.95 -33.46 27.30
CA ILE A 169 8.82 -34.39 27.51
C ILE A 169 8.84 -35.50 26.44
N THR A 170 9.02 -35.14 25.18
CA THR A 170 9.08 -36.11 24.06
C THR A 170 10.27 -37.07 24.20
N LYS A 171 11.44 -36.57 24.65
CA LYS A 171 12.64 -37.38 24.89
C LYS A 171 12.51 -38.30 26.10
N ARG A 172 11.71 -37.93 27.11
CA ARG A 172 11.42 -38.78 28.27
C ARG A 172 10.48 -39.93 27.86
N VAL A 173 9.38 -39.63 27.16
CA VAL A 173 8.39 -40.64 26.73
C VAL A 173 8.99 -41.67 25.76
N THR A 174 9.86 -41.26 24.84
CA THR A 174 10.56 -42.20 23.93
C THR A 174 11.55 -43.11 24.65
N ARG A 175 12.10 -42.69 25.78
CA ARG A 175 12.96 -43.54 26.63
C ARG A 175 12.13 -44.60 27.38
N GLU A 176 11.01 -44.18 27.98
CA GLU A 176 10.07 -45.08 28.69
C GLU A 176 9.44 -46.13 27.75
N LEU A 177 9.26 -45.82 26.46
CA LEU A 177 8.79 -46.78 25.46
C LEU A 177 9.87 -47.76 24.96
N LYS A 178 11.16 -47.46 25.17
CA LYS A 178 12.28 -48.33 24.78
C LYS A 178 12.70 -49.28 25.89
N ASP A 179 12.43 -48.92 27.15
CA ASP A 179 12.66 -49.77 28.34
C ASP A 179 11.48 -50.72 28.64
N ARG A 180 10.45 -50.75 27.77
CA ARG A 180 9.27 -51.62 27.85
C ARG A 180 9.24 -52.59 26.68
#